data_AF-A0A2P6REB9-F1
#
_entry.id   AF-A0A2P6REB9-F1
#
_cell.length_a   1.000
_cell.length_b   1.000
_cell.length_c   1.000
_cell.angle_alpha   90.00
_cell.angle_beta   90.00
_cell.angle_gamma   90.00
#
_symmetry.space_group_name_H-M   'P 1'
#
loop_
_entity.id
_entity.type
_entity.pdbx_description
1 polymer ?
#
loop_
_entity_poly.entity_id
_entity_poly.type
_entity_poly.pdbx_seq_one_letter_code
_entity_poly.pdbx_strand_id
1 'polypeptide(L)'
;MQRVYAPKYDGKYLYKLIKEKLGDRRLNQTLTNVVIPTFDISCLQPAIFSTYEIRLYCRIYASIGTSAAPTYLPSHYFKTATREFHLVDGGVAAKNPGLTAITQVTKEIKKGNSDFSPVEAADQGNRFLLISLGTGSSAKSKYDARVAAKWGIMPWLMQANFQCPLLDVLTEASSDMVDCHFSTLFQALWSDDNYLRIQDDQLSTDLNSMDNATPENLKKLVKVGEALLKKQASKLNIATGLHEPDERHITNEEALRRYLLITNYSLYVLGFVSKHHKHIFINSTIVN
;
A
#
# COMPACT_ATOMS: atom_id res chain seq x y z
N MET A 1 8.25 -19.50 -24.08
CA MET A 1 9.62 -19.24 -23.60
C MET A 1 9.86 -17.79 -23.18
N GLN A 2 9.25 -16.77 -23.81
CA GLN A 2 9.56 -15.36 -23.51
C GLN A 2 9.32 -14.93 -22.04
N ARG A 3 8.29 -15.45 -21.36
CA ARG A 3 8.01 -15.17 -19.93
C ARG A 3 9.04 -15.72 -18.93
N VAL A 4 9.92 -16.62 -19.35
CA VAL A 4 10.97 -17.20 -18.48
C VAL A 4 12.19 -16.28 -18.44
N TYR A 5 12.45 -15.55 -19.54
CA TYR A 5 13.67 -14.74 -19.71
C TYR A 5 13.42 -13.23 -19.71
N ALA A 6 12.15 -12.80 -19.74
CA ALA A 6 11.75 -11.41 -19.78
C ALA A 6 10.46 -11.18 -18.97
N PRO A 7 10.24 -9.95 -18.48
CA PRO A 7 8.97 -9.60 -17.83
C PRO A 7 7.78 -9.83 -18.76
N LYS A 8 6.62 -10.10 -18.17
CA LYS A 8 5.36 -10.33 -18.91
C LYS A 8 4.97 -9.15 -19.80
N TYR A 9 5.30 -7.94 -19.37
CA TYR A 9 5.05 -6.68 -20.08
C TYR A 9 6.35 -5.89 -20.27
N ASP A 10 6.45 -5.14 -21.36
CA ASP A 10 7.65 -4.34 -21.69
C ASP A 10 7.73 -2.98 -20.96
N GLY A 11 6.67 -2.60 -20.24
CA GLY A 11 6.55 -1.35 -19.49
C GLY A 11 6.51 -0.06 -20.33
N LYS A 12 6.62 -0.12 -21.66
CA LYS A 12 6.70 1.08 -22.50
C LYS A 12 5.42 1.89 -22.48
N TYR A 13 4.27 1.21 -22.50
CA TYR A 13 2.97 1.88 -22.44
C TYR A 13 2.74 2.57 -21.09
N LEU A 14 3.05 1.88 -19.98
CA LEU A 14 2.95 2.45 -18.63
C LEU A 14 3.86 3.68 -18.49
N TYR A 15 5.11 3.59 -18.94
CA TYR A 15 6.04 4.73 -18.96
C TYR A 15 5.47 5.91 -19.74
N LYS A 16 4.95 5.66 -20.95
CA LYS A 16 4.35 6.70 -21.80
C LYS A 16 3.16 7.36 -21.11
N LEU A 17 2.26 6.57 -20.54
CA LEU A 17 1.06 7.06 -19.87
C LEU A 17 1.40 7.90 -18.64
N ILE A 18 2.33 7.44 -17.80
CA ILE A 18 2.80 8.19 -16.64
C ILE A 18 3.42 9.52 -17.09
N LYS A 19 4.26 9.51 -18.13
CA LYS A 19 4.86 10.73 -18.68
C LYS A 19 3.82 11.69 -19.26
N GLU A 20 2.79 11.18 -19.93
CA GLU A 20 1.68 11.98 -20.48
C GLU A 20 0.84 12.62 -19.36
N LYS A 21 0.49 11.87 -18.31
CA LYS A 21 -0.39 12.35 -17.23
C LYS A 21 0.33 13.25 -16.23
N LEU A 22 1.58 12.93 -15.90
CA LEU A 22 2.32 13.58 -14.83
C LEU A 22 3.36 14.59 -15.34
N GLY A 23 3.74 14.50 -16.62
CA GLY A 23 4.71 15.40 -17.23
C GLY A 23 6.07 15.37 -16.52
N ASP A 24 6.68 16.55 -16.39
CA ASP A 24 7.94 16.76 -15.68
C ASP A 24 7.75 17.18 -14.20
N ARG A 25 6.56 16.93 -13.63
CA ARG A 25 6.28 17.28 -12.24
C ARG A 25 7.22 16.53 -11.29
N ARG A 26 7.51 17.15 -10.16
CA ARG A 26 8.39 16.67 -9.10
C ARG A 26 7.62 16.43 -7.81
N LEU A 27 8.19 15.63 -6.91
CA LEU A 27 7.56 15.32 -5.62
C LEU A 27 7.30 16.57 -4.76
N ASN A 28 8.12 17.62 -4.88
CA ASN A 28 7.89 18.88 -4.16
C ASN A 28 6.75 19.74 -4.75
N GLN A 29 6.17 19.33 -5.88
CA GLN A 29 5.03 19.99 -6.52
C GLN A 29 3.72 19.22 -6.28
N THR A 30 3.74 18.17 -5.44
CA THR A 30 2.51 17.54 -4.98
C THR A 30 1.73 18.54 -4.14
N LEU A 31 0.41 18.48 -4.21
CA LEU A 31 -0.47 19.42 -3.47
C LEU A 31 -0.32 19.30 -1.95
N THR A 32 0.38 18.25 -1.51
CA THR A 32 0.33 17.68 -0.17
C THR A 32 1.43 16.62 -0.03
N ASN A 33 1.60 16.07 1.17
CA ASN A 33 2.64 15.10 1.46
C ASN A 33 2.32 13.71 0.92
N VAL A 34 3.26 13.14 0.17
CA VAL A 34 3.18 11.77 -0.35
C VAL A 34 4.34 10.92 0.17
N VAL A 35 4.11 9.62 0.29
CA VAL A 35 5.13 8.62 0.61
C VAL A 35 4.98 7.46 -0.37
N ILE A 36 5.98 7.26 -1.22
CA ILE A 36 5.99 6.27 -2.29
C ILE A 36 7.12 5.28 -2.00
N PRO A 37 6.82 4.08 -1.48
CA PRO A 37 7.84 3.06 -1.26
C PRO A 37 8.32 2.48 -2.59
N THR A 38 9.59 2.12 -2.67
CA THR A 38 10.18 1.30 -3.73
C THR A 38 11.27 0.42 -3.10
N PHE A 39 11.76 -0.57 -3.82
CA PHE A 39 12.91 -1.35 -3.38
C PHE A 39 14.07 -1.19 -4.37
N ASP A 40 15.25 -0.79 -3.86
CA ASP A 40 16.45 -0.63 -4.68
C ASP A 40 17.24 -1.95 -4.68
N ILE A 41 17.26 -2.63 -5.83
CA ILE A 41 17.88 -3.95 -5.98
C ILE A 41 19.41 -3.87 -6.01
N SER A 42 20.00 -2.70 -6.26
CA SER A 42 21.45 -2.56 -6.27
C SER A 42 22.02 -2.51 -4.86
N CYS A 43 21.32 -1.87 -3.91
CA CYS A 43 21.74 -1.81 -2.51
C CYS A 43 20.97 -2.78 -1.60
N LEU A 44 19.98 -3.50 -2.13
CA LEU A 44 19.09 -4.40 -1.38
C LEU A 44 18.42 -3.72 -0.18
N GLN A 45 17.96 -2.48 -0.40
CA GLN A 45 17.31 -1.68 0.65
C GLN A 45 16.06 -0.97 0.11
N PRO A 46 15.06 -0.70 0.96
CA PRO A 46 13.96 0.17 0.60
C PRO A 46 14.44 1.56 0.22
N ALA A 47 13.93 2.10 -0.88
CA ALA A 47 14.09 3.49 -1.27
C ALA A 47 12.73 4.18 -1.16
N ILE A 48 12.57 5.03 -0.14
CA ILE A 48 11.31 5.71 0.13
C ILE A 48 11.36 7.10 -0.48
N PHE A 49 10.43 7.38 -1.40
CA PHE A 49 10.28 8.69 -2.00
C PHE A 49 9.18 9.46 -1.28
N SER A 50 9.57 10.42 -0.48
CA SER A 50 8.68 11.20 0.38
C SER A 50 8.85 12.69 0.15
N THR A 51 7.77 13.46 0.20
CA THR A 51 7.84 14.93 0.19
C THR A 51 8.68 15.47 1.36
N TYR A 52 8.79 14.71 2.46
CA TYR A 52 9.57 15.06 3.65
C TYR A 52 11.08 14.82 3.53
N GLU A 53 11.49 13.72 2.88
CA GLU A 53 12.91 13.33 2.82
C GLU A 53 13.66 13.97 1.63
N ILE A 54 12.95 14.59 0.68
CA ILE A 54 13.52 14.95 -0.62
C ILE A 54 13.46 16.47 -0.87
N ARG A 55 14.63 17.11 -0.69
CA ARG A 55 15.08 18.29 -1.47
C ARG A 55 15.61 17.91 -2.86
N LEU A 56 15.57 16.63 -3.22
CA LEU A 56 16.11 16.09 -4.46
C LEU A 56 15.11 16.17 -5.61
N TYR A 57 15.65 16.42 -6.79
CA TYR A 57 14.96 16.65 -8.06
C TYR A 57 14.30 15.39 -8.63
N CYS A 58 13.74 14.52 -7.78
CA CYS A 58 13.06 13.32 -8.21
C CYS A 58 11.72 13.71 -8.84
N ARG A 59 11.70 13.57 -10.16
CA ARG A 59 10.49 13.53 -10.98
C ARG A 59 9.58 12.41 -10.46
N ILE A 60 8.32 12.40 -10.88
CA ILE A 60 7.34 11.36 -10.53
C ILE A 60 7.70 9.97 -11.14
N TYR A 61 8.95 9.74 -11.55
CA TYR A 61 9.48 8.42 -11.91
C TYR A 61 9.48 7.41 -10.75
N ALA A 62 9.36 7.88 -9.50
CA ALA A 62 9.08 7.00 -8.37
C ALA A 62 7.80 6.17 -8.58
N SER A 63 6.81 6.69 -9.31
CA SER A 63 5.59 5.94 -9.70
C SER A 63 5.87 4.80 -10.68
N ILE A 64 6.94 4.87 -11.46
CA ILE A 64 7.35 3.76 -12.34
C ILE A 64 8.06 2.69 -11.52
N GLY A 65 8.95 3.11 -10.61
CA GLY A 65 9.64 2.18 -9.70
C GLY A 65 8.67 1.44 -8.79
N THR A 66 7.74 2.15 -8.14
CA THR A 66 6.80 1.54 -7.19
C THR A 66 5.88 0.50 -7.82
N SER A 67 5.60 0.62 -9.12
CA SER A 67 4.76 -0.33 -9.86
C SER A 67 5.54 -1.39 -10.63
N ALA A 68 6.87 -1.38 -10.59
CA ALA A 68 7.70 -2.31 -11.34
C ALA A 68 7.77 -3.69 -10.66
N ALA A 69 6.63 -4.38 -10.59
CA ALA A 69 6.47 -5.74 -10.06
C ALA A 69 7.42 -6.72 -10.74
N PRO A 70 8.32 -7.40 -9.99
CA PRO A 70 9.19 -8.43 -10.55
C PRO A 70 8.39 -9.48 -11.33
N THR A 71 8.94 -9.95 -12.45
CA THR A 71 8.30 -10.86 -13.44
C THR A 71 7.16 -10.24 -14.28
N TYR A 72 6.54 -9.14 -13.85
CA TYR A 72 5.48 -8.46 -14.61
C TYR A 72 6.01 -7.30 -15.45
N LEU A 73 6.81 -6.41 -14.84
CA LEU A 73 7.33 -5.20 -15.45
C LEU A 73 8.86 -5.14 -15.32
N PRO A 74 9.55 -4.46 -16.24
CA PRO A 74 10.99 -4.26 -16.13
C PRO A 74 11.32 -3.36 -14.93
N SER A 75 12.48 -3.58 -14.31
CA SER A 75 13.01 -2.68 -13.29
C SER A 75 13.24 -1.28 -13.85
N HIS A 76 13.11 -0.27 -12.99
CA HIS A 76 13.23 1.12 -13.37
C HIS A 76 14.56 1.71 -12.92
N TYR A 77 15.38 2.16 -13.88
CA TYR A 77 16.64 2.84 -13.63
C TYR A 77 16.53 4.33 -13.89
N PHE A 78 17.06 5.14 -12.98
CA PHE A 78 17.39 6.53 -13.25
C PHE A 78 18.54 7.02 -12.38
N LYS A 79 19.16 8.11 -12.82
CA LYS A 79 20.29 8.73 -12.13
C LYS A 79 19.94 10.16 -11.72
N THR A 80 20.32 10.52 -10.51
CA THR A 80 20.30 11.91 -10.00
C THR A 80 21.73 12.44 -9.90
N ALA A 81 21.90 13.71 -9.55
CA ALA A 81 23.22 14.32 -9.37
C ALA A 81 24.06 13.61 -8.29
N THR A 82 23.43 12.96 -7.31
CA THR A 82 24.10 12.39 -6.13
C THR A 82 24.03 10.87 -6.05
N ARG A 83 23.07 10.23 -6.73
CA ARG A 83 22.80 8.79 -6.60
C ARG A 83 22.14 8.18 -7.83
N GLU A 84 22.48 6.93 -8.10
CA GLU A 84 21.77 6.05 -9.04
C GLU A 84 20.72 5.22 -8.31
N PHE A 85 19.58 4.99 -8.96
CA PHE A 85 18.45 4.26 -8.43
C PHE A 85 18.11 3.09 -9.35
N HIS A 86 18.05 1.88 -8.78
CA HIS A 86 17.74 0.63 -9.47
C HIS A 86 16.46 0.05 -8.86
N LEU A 87 15.31 0.60 -9.24
CA LEU A 87 14.07 0.40 -8.51
C LEU A 87 13.25 -0.77 -9.05
N VAL A 88 12.67 -1.52 -8.14
CA VAL A 88 11.53 -2.40 -8.36
C VAL A 88 10.40 -2.01 -7.41
N ASP A 89 9.29 -2.73 -7.57
CA ASP A 89 8.03 -2.54 -6.87
C ASP A 89 8.16 -2.24 -5.37
N GLY A 90 7.34 -1.31 -4.91
CA GLY A 90 7.24 -0.97 -3.49
C GLY A 90 6.69 -2.10 -2.65
N GLY A 91 5.85 -2.98 -3.21
CA GLY A 91 5.28 -4.15 -2.56
C GLY A 91 6.30 -5.22 -2.17
N VAL A 92 7.52 -5.19 -2.73
CA VAL A 92 8.64 -6.01 -2.25
C VAL A 92 9.13 -5.53 -0.88
N ALA A 93 9.04 -4.22 -0.62
CA ALA A 93 9.47 -3.60 0.63
C ALA A 93 8.32 -3.44 1.64
N ALA A 94 7.16 -3.00 1.16
CA ALA A 94 5.99 -2.63 1.96
C ALA A 94 4.72 -2.72 1.12
N LYS A 95 4.03 -3.87 1.14
CA LYS A 95 2.72 -4.06 0.46
C LYS A 95 1.63 -3.17 1.05
N ASN A 96 1.64 -2.98 2.37
CA ASN A 96 0.84 -1.98 3.09
C ASN A 96 1.77 -0.87 3.61
N PRO A 97 1.94 0.25 2.88
CA PRO A 97 2.87 1.30 3.30
C PRO A 97 2.33 2.22 4.40
N GLY A 98 1.27 1.84 5.11
CA GLY A 98 0.75 2.65 6.21
C GLY A 98 1.83 2.89 7.27
N LEU A 99 2.54 1.83 7.67
CA LEU A 99 3.55 1.93 8.72
C LEU A 99 4.75 2.77 8.23
N THR A 100 5.08 2.68 6.94
CA THR A 100 6.06 3.55 6.29
C THR A 100 5.63 5.00 6.37
N ALA A 101 4.36 5.32 6.10
CA ALA A 101 3.83 6.68 6.14
C ALA A 101 3.86 7.27 7.56
N ILE A 102 3.42 6.51 8.56
CA ILE A 102 3.54 6.91 9.97
C ILE A 102 5.00 7.14 10.35
N THR A 103 5.90 6.23 9.98
CA THR A 103 7.33 6.37 10.28
C THR A 103 7.91 7.67 9.70
N GLN A 104 7.53 8.03 8.47
CA GLN A 104 7.96 9.27 7.84
C GLN A 104 7.46 10.51 8.60
N VAL A 105 6.20 10.53 9.01
CA VAL A 105 5.66 11.66 9.78
C VAL A 105 6.25 11.72 11.19
N THR A 106 6.42 10.59 11.87
CA THR A 106 7.05 10.54 13.19
C THR A 106 8.50 11.05 13.15
N LYS A 107 9.25 10.73 12.08
CA LYS A 107 10.59 11.31 11.86
C LYS A 107 10.55 12.84 11.76
N GLU A 108 9.59 13.40 11.04
CA GLU A 108 9.45 14.86 10.88
C GLU A 108 9.01 15.56 12.16
N ILE A 109 8.09 14.94 12.92
CA ILE A 109 7.73 15.40 14.26
C ILE A 109 8.98 15.46 15.15
N LYS A 110 9.80 14.40 15.14
CA LYS A 110 11.04 14.34 15.93
C LYS A 110 12.08 15.39 15.50
N LYS A 111 12.11 15.76 14.22
CA LYS A 111 12.97 16.85 13.70
C LYS A 111 12.45 18.25 14.05
N GLY A 112 11.27 18.37 14.68
CA GLY A 112 10.68 19.66 15.02
C GLY A 112 10.13 20.42 13.83
N ASN A 113 9.68 19.72 12.79
CA ASN A 113 9.09 20.35 11.61
C ASN A 113 7.83 21.16 12.02
N SER A 114 7.80 22.44 11.65
CA SER A 114 6.78 23.42 12.09
C SER A 114 5.36 23.11 11.61
N ASP A 115 5.21 22.28 10.58
CA ASP A 115 3.90 21.80 10.13
C ASP A 115 3.23 20.87 11.17
N PHE A 116 3.97 20.46 12.21
CA PHE A 116 3.53 19.53 13.22
C PHE A 116 3.51 20.20 14.61
N SER A 117 2.31 20.53 15.11
CA SER A 117 2.17 21.09 16.47
C SER A 117 2.73 20.13 17.54
N PRO A 118 3.40 20.61 18.59
CA PRO A 118 3.77 19.76 19.73
C PRO A 118 2.52 19.11 20.33
N VAL A 119 2.61 17.83 20.68
CA VAL A 119 1.53 17.11 21.37
C VAL A 119 2.14 16.50 22.62
N GLU A 120 1.42 16.57 23.74
CA GLU A 120 1.86 15.96 24.99
C GLU A 120 2.06 14.45 24.83
N ALA A 121 2.97 13.88 25.62
CA ALA A 121 3.32 12.46 25.52
C ALA A 121 2.09 11.53 25.67
N ALA A 122 1.13 11.92 26.52
CA ALA A 122 -0.12 11.19 26.75
C ALA A 122 -1.07 11.19 25.54
N ASP A 123 -1.01 12.22 24.68
CA ASP A 123 -1.92 12.40 23.54
C ASP A 123 -1.31 11.98 22.20
N GLN A 124 -0.07 11.49 22.19
CA GLN A 124 0.62 11.06 20.97
C GLN A 124 -0.18 10.03 20.18
N GLY A 125 -0.99 9.21 20.86
CA GLY A 125 -1.79 8.20 20.20
C GLY A 125 -3.08 8.67 19.54
N ASN A 126 -3.64 9.78 20.02
CA ASN A 126 -4.82 10.37 19.39
C ASN A 126 -4.48 11.26 18.18
N ARG A 127 -3.19 11.34 17.87
CA ARG A 127 -2.64 12.22 16.84
C ARG A 127 -2.75 11.65 15.44
N PHE A 128 -2.83 10.33 15.28
CA PHE A 128 -2.88 9.67 13.97
C PHE A 128 -4.31 9.25 13.66
N LEU A 129 -4.80 9.55 12.45
CA LEU A 129 -6.02 9.02 11.86
C LEU A 129 -5.63 8.31 10.56
N LEU A 130 -5.77 6.99 10.48
CA LEU A 130 -5.32 6.19 9.35
C LEU A 130 -6.49 5.49 8.66
N ILE A 131 -6.64 5.76 7.37
CA ILE A 131 -7.46 5.00 6.44
C ILE A 131 -6.50 4.16 5.58
N SER A 132 -6.60 2.85 5.65
CA SER A 132 -5.85 1.91 4.84
C SER A 132 -6.78 1.18 3.89
N LEU A 133 -6.56 1.35 2.60
CA LEU A 133 -7.34 0.73 1.53
C LEU A 133 -6.52 -0.40 0.92
N GLY A 134 -7.06 -1.61 1.00
CA GLY A 134 -6.48 -2.77 0.34
C GLY A 134 -7.14 -3.03 -1.01
N THR A 135 -6.49 -3.87 -1.81
CA THR A 135 -6.89 -4.21 -3.18
C THR A 135 -7.72 -5.49 -3.26
N GLY A 136 -8.15 -5.98 -2.10
CA GLY A 136 -8.70 -7.30 -1.91
C GLY A 136 -7.64 -8.40 -1.89
N SER A 137 -8.05 -9.55 -1.40
CA SER A 137 -7.29 -10.80 -1.34
C SER A 137 -8.22 -11.98 -1.68
N SER A 138 -7.63 -13.07 -2.16
CA SER A 138 -8.36 -14.33 -2.32
C SER A 138 -8.43 -15.06 -0.98
N ALA A 139 -9.42 -15.94 -0.82
CA ALA A 139 -9.54 -16.78 0.37
C ALA A 139 -8.19 -17.43 0.76
N LYS A 140 -7.86 -17.38 2.07
CA LYS A 140 -6.52 -17.67 2.62
C LYS A 140 -5.96 -19.07 2.33
N SER A 141 -6.74 -20.03 1.83
CA SER A 141 -6.32 -21.41 1.59
C SER A 141 -5.79 -21.65 0.16
N LYS A 142 -4.66 -21.03 -0.20
CA LYS A 142 -4.09 -21.15 -1.56
C LYS A 142 -3.16 -22.35 -1.77
N TYR A 143 -2.39 -22.75 -0.75
CA TYR A 143 -1.36 -23.78 -0.87
C TYR A 143 -1.47 -24.83 0.26
N ASP A 144 -1.28 -26.12 -0.05
CA ASP A 144 -1.27 -27.21 0.93
C ASP A 144 0.17 -27.61 1.30
N ALA A 145 0.48 -27.57 2.59
CA ALA A 145 1.82 -27.88 3.10
C ALA A 145 2.29 -29.31 2.78
N ARG A 146 1.38 -30.29 2.69
CA ARG A 146 1.71 -31.69 2.37
C ARG A 146 2.16 -31.84 0.92
N VAL A 147 1.62 -31.00 0.03
CA VAL A 147 2.03 -30.92 -1.37
C VAL A 147 3.34 -30.13 -1.48
N ALA A 148 3.43 -28.98 -0.80
CA ALA A 148 4.60 -28.12 -0.80
C ALA A 148 5.84 -28.75 -0.14
N ALA A 149 5.67 -29.75 0.74
CA ALA A 149 6.76 -30.51 1.33
C ALA A 149 7.65 -31.22 0.30
N LYS A 150 7.13 -31.47 -0.91
CA LYS A 150 7.86 -32.08 -2.02
C LYS A 150 8.43 -31.05 -3.00
N TRP A 151 8.23 -29.76 -2.76
CA TRP A 151 8.69 -28.71 -3.66
C TRP A 151 10.18 -28.42 -3.49
N GLY A 152 10.92 -28.50 -4.60
CA GLY A 152 12.25 -27.90 -4.73
C GLY A 152 12.19 -26.45 -5.23
N ILE A 153 13.33 -25.91 -5.65
CA ILE A 153 13.46 -24.52 -6.11
C ILE A 153 12.46 -24.18 -7.23
N MET A 154 12.28 -25.05 -8.22
CA MET A 154 11.45 -24.77 -9.39
C MET A 154 9.95 -24.60 -9.03
N PRO A 155 9.28 -25.54 -8.35
CA PRO A 155 7.88 -25.34 -7.95
C PRO A 155 7.65 -24.13 -7.04
N TRP A 156 8.64 -23.73 -6.22
CA TRP A 156 8.55 -22.52 -5.40
C TRP A 156 8.64 -21.22 -6.20
N LEU A 157 9.42 -21.20 -7.29
CA LEU A 157 9.61 -20.03 -8.15
C LEU A 157 8.60 -19.93 -9.29
N MET A 158 8.17 -21.07 -9.85
CA MET A 158 7.28 -21.10 -11.01
C MET A 158 6.50 -22.41 -11.06
N GLN A 159 5.19 -22.33 -10.84
CA GLN A 159 4.26 -23.43 -11.09
C GLN A 159 3.78 -23.47 -12.55
N ALA A 160 3.08 -24.55 -12.92
CA ALA A 160 2.59 -24.77 -14.28
C ALA A 160 1.68 -23.65 -14.82
N ASN A 161 1.04 -22.89 -13.94
CA ASN A 161 0.20 -21.73 -14.26
C ASN A 161 0.98 -20.39 -14.25
N PHE A 162 2.32 -20.42 -14.18
CA PHE A 162 3.20 -19.26 -14.05
C PHE A 162 3.01 -18.44 -12.77
N GLN A 163 2.39 -19.01 -11.73
CA GLN A 163 2.39 -18.40 -10.40
C GLN A 163 3.75 -18.61 -9.73
N CYS A 164 4.15 -17.65 -8.90
CA CYS A 164 5.36 -17.70 -8.07
C CYS A 164 4.94 -17.80 -6.59
N PRO A 165 4.79 -19.03 -6.04
CA PRO A 165 4.37 -19.22 -4.65
C PRO A 165 5.27 -18.51 -3.63
N LEU A 166 6.57 -18.44 -3.88
CA LEU A 166 7.50 -17.73 -2.99
C LEU A 166 7.16 -16.23 -2.90
N LEU A 167 6.88 -15.59 -4.03
CA LEU A 167 6.49 -14.19 -4.05
C LEU A 167 5.14 -13.99 -3.34
N ASP A 168 4.16 -14.86 -3.61
CA ASP A 168 2.84 -14.79 -2.96
C ASP A 168 2.95 -14.87 -1.43
N VAL A 169 3.70 -15.85 -0.91
CA VAL A 169 3.85 -16.06 0.54
C VAL A 169 4.59 -14.90 1.20
N LEU A 170 5.69 -14.41 0.60
CA LEU A 170 6.44 -13.28 1.15
C LEU A 170 5.62 -11.99 1.13
N THR A 171 4.91 -11.75 0.03
CA THR A 171 4.08 -10.55 -0.13
C THR A 171 2.88 -10.59 0.83
N GLU A 172 2.19 -11.72 1.02
CA GLU A 172 1.12 -11.78 2.02
C GLU A 172 1.61 -11.78 3.46
N ALA A 173 2.72 -12.45 3.77
CA ALA A 173 3.30 -12.35 5.10
C ALA A 173 3.64 -10.88 5.45
N SER A 174 4.15 -10.11 4.49
CA SER A 174 4.41 -8.67 4.68
C SER A 174 3.13 -7.88 4.97
N SER A 175 2.03 -8.17 4.26
CA SER A 175 0.74 -7.50 4.47
C SER A 175 0.15 -7.80 5.85
N ASP A 176 0.04 -9.09 6.19
CA ASP A 176 -0.56 -9.56 7.43
C ASP A 176 0.24 -9.07 8.64
N MET A 177 1.58 -9.06 8.57
CA MET A 177 2.42 -8.54 9.65
C MET A 177 2.20 -7.04 9.90
N VAL A 178 2.03 -6.23 8.84
CA VAL A 178 1.73 -4.80 9.00
C VAL A 178 0.36 -4.60 9.65
N ASP A 179 -0.65 -5.37 9.24
CA ASP A 179 -1.98 -5.28 9.83
C ASP A 179 -1.97 -5.73 11.31
N CYS A 180 -1.22 -6.78 11.67
CA CYS A 180 -0.98 -7.17 13.06
C CYS A 180 -0.29 -6.07 13.87
N HIS A 181 0.80 -5.49 13.34
CA HIS A 181 1.49 -4.37 13.98
C HIS A 181 0.56 -3.18 14.19
N PHE A 182 -0.28 -2.86 13.21
CA PHE A 182 -1.26 -1.80 13.36
C PHE A 182 -2.29 -2.11 14.43
N SER A 183 -2.92 -3.28 14.40
CA SER A 183 -3.89 -3.63 15.43
C SER A 183 -3.28 -3.59 16.82
N THR A 184 -2.05 -4.10 17.01
CA THR A 184 -1.37 -4.02 18.31
C THR A 184 -1.06 -2.57 18.70
N LEU A 185 -0.52 -1.75 17.80
CA LEU A 185 -0.20 -0.35 18.10
C LEU A 185 -1.45 0.47 18.40
N PHE A 186 -2.53 0.27 17.62
CA PHE A 186 -3.78 0.98 17.81
C PHE A 186 -4.56 0.53 19.04
N GLN A 187 -4.47 -0.74 19.46
CA GLN A 187 -5.05 -1.21 20.71
C GLN A 187 -4.24 -0.78 21.93
N ALA A 188 -2.91 -0.83 21.85
CA ALA A 188 -2.04 -0.65 23.01
C ALA A 188 -1.72 0.82 23.31
N LEU A 189 -1.61 1.65 22.27
CA LEU A 189 -1.10 3.01 22.42
C LEU A 189 -2.08 4.07 21.93
N TRP A 190 -2.92 3.77 20.94
CA TRP A 190 -3.73 4.76 20.23
C TRP A 190 -5.24 4.50 20.44
N SER A 191 -6.09 5.35 19.87
CA SER A 191 -7.53 5.06 19.85
C SER A 191 -7.83 4.09 18.72
N ASP A 192 -8.41 2.95 19.06
CA ASP A 192 -8.90 1.91 18.14
C ASP A 192 -9.85 2.46 17.05
N ASP A 193 -10.52 3.58 17.35
CA ASP A 193 -11.40 4.30 16.44
C ASP A 193 -10.66 5.05 15.31
N ASN A 194 -9.35 5.27 15.46
CA ASN A 194 -8.54 6.06 14.55
C ASN A 194 -7.88 5.24 13.43
N TYR A 195 -8.09 3.93 13.38
CA TYR A 195 -7.67 3.08 12.26
C TYR A 195 -8.89 2.49 11.54
N LEU A 196 -8.99 2.73 10.24
CA LEU A 196 -9.99 2.15 9.36
C LEU A 196 -9.30 1.39 8.23
N ARG A 197 -9.43 0.06 8.23
CA ARG A 197 -9.00 -0.81 7.13
C ARG A 197 -10.21 -1.21 6.30
N ILE A 198 -10.18 -0.92 5.00
CA ILE A 198 -11.20 -1.37 4.05
C ILE A 198 -10.53 -2.37 3.11
N GLN A 199 -10.97 -3.61 3.15
CA GLN A 199 -10.38 -4.74 2.43
C GLN A 199 -11.46 -5.81 2.16
N ASP A 200 -11.35 -6.48 1.02
CA ASP A 200 -12.18 -7.65 0.69
C ASP A 200 -11.33 -8.92 0.69
N ASP A 201 -11.58 -9.86 1.61
CA ASP A 201 -10.79 -11.10 1.72
C ASP A 201 -11.41 -12.32 1.02
N GLN A 202 -12.43 -12.10 0.19
CA GLN A 202 -13.20 -13.16 -0.46
C GLN A 202 -13.30 -12.98 -1.97
N LEU A 203 -12.32 -12.30 -2.58
CA LEU A 203 -12.26 -12.20 -4.03
C LEU A 203 -12.08 -13.58 -4.66
N SER A 204 -12.89 -13.89 -5.67
CA SER A 204 -12.65 -15.07 -6.51
C SER A 204 -11.31 -14.96 -7.22
N THR A 205 -10.64 -16.10 -7.45
CA THR A 205 -9.30 -16.16 -8.08
C THR A 205 -9.20 -15.36 -9.38
N ASP A 206 -10.24 -15.40 -10.23
CA ASP A 206 -10.24 -14.70 -11.52
C ASP A 206 -10.29 -13.17 -11.37
N LEU A 207 -10.98 -12.68 -10.33
CA LEU A 207 -11.06 -11.26 -9.98
C LEU A 207 -9.78 -10.78 -9.31
N ASN A 208 -9.12 -11.64 -8.53
CA ASN A 208 -7.90 -11.32 -7.80
C ASN A 208 -6.63 -11.35 -8.68
N SER A 209 -6.76 -11.64 -9.98
CA SER A 209 -5.62 -11.60 -10.89
C SER A 209 -5.15 -10.17 -11.11
N MET A 210 -3.96 -9.85 -10.60
CA MET A 210 -3.33 -8.52 -10.64
C MET A 210 -3.39 -7.87 -12.03
N ASP A 211 -3.06 -8.61 -13.08
CA ASP A 211 -2.92 -8.04 -14.42
C ASP A 211 -4.08 -8.36 -15.39
N ASN A 212 -5.24 -8.75 -14.86
CA ASN A 212 -6.44 -8.97 -15.67
C ASN A 212 -7.18 -7.66 -15.95
N ALA A 213 -6.73 -6.93 -16.97
CA ALA A 213 -7.31 -5.66 -17.39
C ALA A 213 -8.45 -5.77 -18.43
N THR A 214 -9.13 -6.93 -18.52
CA THR A 214 -10.28 -7.07 -19.43
C THR A 214 -11.43 -6.14 -19.01
N PRO A 215 -12.19 -5.54 -19.95
CA PRO A 215 -13.32 -4.66 -19.61
C PRO A 215 -14.34 -5.32 -18.69
N GLU A 216 -14.56 -6.63 -18.84
CA GLU A 216 -15.45 -7.43 -18.01
C GLU A 216 -14.92 -7.56 -16.58
N ASN A 217 -13.61 -7.83 -16.40
CA ASN A 217 -13.00 -7.92 -15.08
C ASN A 217 -13.01 -6.57 -14.36
N LEU A 218 -12.66 -5.48 -15.07
CA LEU A 218 -12.70 -4.12 -14.51
C LEU A 218 -14.11 -3.72 -14.05
N LYS A 219 -15.15 -4.02 -14.84
CA LYS A 219 -16.55 -3.80 -14.44
C LYS A 219 -16.94 -4.60 -13.20
N LYS A 220 -16.47 -5.84 -13.07
CA LYS A 220 -16.73 -6.65 -11.87
C LYS A 220 -16.01 -6.07 -10.65
N LEU A 221 -14.75 -5.62 -10.78
CA LEU A 221 -14.01 -4.99 -9.69
C LEU A 221 -14.70 -3.70 -9.19
N VAL A 222 -15.25 -2.88 -10.10
CA VAL A 222 -16.07 -1.72 -9.71
C VAL A 222 -17.26 -2.15 -8.85
N LYS A 223 -18.01 -3.16 -9.29
CA LYS A 223 -19.15 -3.70 -8.51
C LYS A 223 -18.73 -4.23 -7.14
N VAL A 224 -17.56 -4.87 -7.04
CA VAL A 224 -17.03 -5.32 -5.76
C VAL A 224 -16.74 -4.11 -4.85
N GLY A 225 -16.09 -3.06 -5.37
CA GLY A 225 -15.85 -1.84 -4.61
C GLY A 225 -17.14 -1.17 -4.11
N GLU A 226 -18.16 -1.09 -4.97
CA GLU A 226 -19.49 -0.57 -4.62
C GLU A 226 -20.17 -1.42 -3.53
N ALA A 227 -20.07 -2.75 -3.64
CA ALA A 227 -20.59 -3.67 -2.63
C ALA A 227 -19.82 -3.57 -1.31
N LEU A 228 -18.50 -3.36 -1.37
CA LEU A 228 -17.64 -3.25 -0.20
C LEU A 228 -18.00 -2.03 0.66
N LEU A 229 -18.45 -0.93 0.05
CA LEU A 229 -18.98 0.23 0.78
C LEU A 229 -20.21 -0.12 1.64
N LYS A 230 -21.04 -1.07 1.18
CA LYS A 230 -22.24 -1.52 1.87
C LYS A 230 -21.99 -2.64 2.88
N LYS A 231 -20.82 -3.28 2.83
CA LYS A 231 -20.42 -4.32 3.79
C LYS A 231 -20.16 -3.67 5.15
N GLN A 232 -20.40 -4.43 6.22
CA GLN A 232 -20.06 -4.01 7.58
C GLN A 232 -18.55 -3.77 7.66
N ALA A 233 -18.15 -2.69 8.32
CA ALA A 233 -16.76 -2.41 8.64
C ALA A 233 -16.19 -3.57 9.48
N SER A 234 -14.92 -3.88 9.30
CA SER A 234 -14.28 -5.01 9.97
C SER A 234 -12.99 -4.61 10.66
N LYS A 235 -12.70 -5.22 11.81
CA LYS A 235 -11.44 -5.10 12.53
C LYS A 235 -10.66 -6.41 12.46
N LEU A 236 -9.34 -6.32 12.40
CA LEU A 236 -8.49 -7.51 12.48
C LEU A 236 -8.51 -8.02 13.93
N ASN A 237 -8.97 -9.23 14.12
CA ASN A 237 -8.79 -9.96 15.36
C ASN A 237 -7.39 -10.58 15.37
N ILE A 238 -6.52 -10.13 16.29
CA ILE A 238 -5.11 -10.55 16.35
C ILE A 238 -4.99 -12.05 16.68
N ALA A 239 -5.91 -12.60 17.48
CA ALA A 239 -5.87 -14.00 17.86
C ALA A 239 -6.22 -14.94 16.70
N THR A 240 -7.18 -14.55 15.86
CA THR A 240 -7.61 -15.36 14.70
C THR A 240 -6.88 -14.99 13.41
N GLY A 241 -6.29 -13.80 13.33
CA GLY A 241 -5.70 -13.24 12.12
C GLY A 241 -6.74 -12.94 11.03
N LEU A 242 -8.03 -12.85 11.39
CA LEU A 242 -9.13 -12.62 10.46
C LEU A 242 -9.79 -11.26 10.70
N HIS A 243 -10.30 -10.66 9.62
CA HIS A 243 -11.14 -9.49 9.69
C HIS A 243 -12.55 -9.89 10.13
N GLU A 244 -12.93 -9.49 11.34
CA GLU A 244 -14.22 -9.75 11.94
C GLU A 244 -15.08 -8.49 11.94
N PRO A 245 -16.42 -8.61 11.85
CA PRO A 245 -17.30 -7.44 11.82
C PRO A 245 -17.12 -6.57 13.07
N ASP A 246 -17.03 -5.26 12.87
CA ASP A 246 -16.87 -4.29 13.95
C ASP A 246 -18.14 -4.22 14.82
N GLU A 247 -17.97 -4.21 16.15
CA GLU A 247 -19.07 -4.15 17.14
C GLU A 247 -20.00 -2.94 16.96
N ARG A 248 -19.53 -1.87 16.31
CA ARG A 248 -20.36 -0.69 16.02
C ARG A 248 -21.45 -0.97 15.00
N HIS A 249 -21.40 -2.11 14.30
CA HIS A 249 -22.35 -2.54 13.27
C HIS A 249 -22.60 -1.50 12.16
N ILE A 250 -21.61 -0.64 11.91
CA ILE A 250 -21.64 0.34 10.82
C ILE A 250 -21.08 -0.24 9.53
N THR A 251 -21.55 0.28 8.41
CA THR A 251 -21.00 -0.01 7.08
C THR A 251 -19.68 0.72 6.83
N ASN A 252 -18.90 0.26 5.85
CA ASN A 252 -17.70 0.96 5.40
C ASN A 252 -18.01 2.38 4.92
N GLU A 253 -19.15 2.61 4.27
CA GLU A 253 -19.59 3.94 3.85
C GLU A 253 -19.82 4.87 5.05
N GLU A 254 -20.50 4.40 6.10
CA GLU A 254 -20.75 5.18 7.31
C GLU A 254 -19.45 5.48 8.06
N ALA A 255 -18.54 4.50 8.14
CA ALA A 255 -17.22 4.71 8.70
C ALA A 255 -16.44 5.79 7.94
N LEU A 256 -16.44 5.75 6.59
CA LEU A 256 -15.82 6.79 5.77
C LEU A 256 -16.47 8.16 5.98
N ARG A 257 -17.80 8.25 6.08
CA ARG A 257 -18.50 9.51 6.38
C ARG A 257 -18.10 10.07 7.74
N ARG A 258 -17.96 9.23 8.77
CA ARG A 258 -17.47 9.64 10.09
C ARG A 258 -16.06 10.20 10.00
N TYR A 259 -15.16 9.55 9.25
CA TYR A 259 -13.81 10.05 9.03
C TYR A 259 -13.84 11.39 8.30
N LEU A 260 -14.66 11.55 7.25
CA LEU A 260 -14.83 12.82 6.54
C LEU A 260 -15.30 13.94 7.47
N LEU A 261 -16.24 13.67 8.37
CA LEU A 261 -16.67 14.66 9.37
C LEU A 261 -15.50 15.09 10.26
N ILE A 262 -14.73 14.14 10.80
CA ILE A 262 -13.52 14.44 11.59
C ILE A 262 -12.55 15.31 10.77
N THR A 263 -12.33 14.98 9.50
CA THR A 263 -11.44 15.75 8.61
C THR A 263 -12.00 17.14 8.27
N ASN A 264 -13.32 17.30 8.14
CA ASN A 264 -13.96 18.57 7.85
C ASN A 264 -13.97 19.50 9.07
N TYR A 265 -14.10 18.97 10.29
CA TYR A 265 -13.92 19.74 11.53
C TYR A 265 -12.44 20.12 11.78
N SER A 266 -11.49 19.41 11.16
CA SER A 266 -10.05 19.77 11.12
C SER A 266 -9.62 20.46 9.80
N LEU A 267 -10.61 20.86 8.99
CA LEU A 267 -10.61 21.55 7.69
C LEU A 267 -9.58 21.13 6.61
N TYR A 268 -10.13 20.61 5.51
CA TYR A 268 -9.55 20.36 4.18
C TYR A 268 -8.34 19.44 4.15
N VAL A 269 -8.52 18.21 3.63
CA VAL A 269 -7.52 17.51 2.80
C VAL A 269 -8.09 16.11 2.44
N LEU A 270 -8.43 15.93 1.16
CA LEU A 270 -8.86 14.67 0.59
C LEU A 270 -7.61 14.00 0.01
N GLY A 271 -7.15 12.93 0.66
CA GLY A 271 -6.04 12.11 0.20
C GLY A 271 -4.69 12.37 0.85
N PHE A 272 -4.57 13.13 1.94
CA PHE A 272 -3.24 13.61 2.34
C PHE A 272 -3.04 13.91 3.84
N VAL A 273 -1.78 14.09 4.27
CA VAL A 273 -1.43 14.46 5.65
C VAL A 273 -1.90 15.90 5.93
N SER A 274 -2.90 16.05 6.81
CA SER A 274 -3.44 17.34 7.26
C SER A 274 -2.48 18.09 8.21
N LYS A 275 -2.57 19.42 8.20
CA LYS A 275 -1.70 20.35 8.93
C LYS A 275 -2.13 20.68 10.37
N HIS A 276 -3.29 20.22 10.87
CA HIS A 276 -3.72 20.55 12.24
C HIS A 276 -4.42 19.42 13.01
N HIS A 277 -4.02 19.32 14.30
CA HIS A 277 -4.56 18.53 15.43
C HIS A 277 -4.65 16.99 15.26
N LYS A 278 -4.99 16.46 14.08
CA LYS A 278 -4.89 15.03 13.75
C LYS A 278 -4.26 14.84 12.36
N HIS A 279 -3.22 14.00 12.29
CA HIS A 279 -2.52 13.63 11.07
C HIS A 279 -3.27 12.51 10.36
N ILE A 280 -3.81 12.83 9.20
CA ILE A 280 -4.63 11.90 8.42
C ILE A 280 -3.76 11.19 7.40
N PHE A 281 -3.86 9.87 7.33
CA PHE A 281 -3.16 9.05 6.35
C PHE A 281 -4.20 8.32 5.54
N ILE A 282 -4.22 8.56 4.24
CA ILE A 282 -4.93 7.69 3.31
C ILE A 282 -3.86 6.93 2.56
N ASN A 283 -3.74 5.65 2.88
CA ASN A 283 -2.88 4.76 2.14
C ASN A 283 -3.72 3.89 1.22
N SER A 284 -3.35 3.83 -0.06
CA SER A 284 -3.80 2.79 -0.97
C SER A 284 -2.60 1.93 -1.30
N THR A 285 -2.72 0.62 -1.12
CA THR A 285 -1.91 -0.29 -1.93
C THR A 285 -2.27 0.03 -3.39
N ILE A 286 -1.30 0.52 -4.16
CA ILE A 286 -1.50 0.69 -5.60
C ILE A 286 -1.66 -0.72 -6.16
N VAL A 287 -2.85 -1.04 -6.64
CA VAL A 287 -3.04 -2.22 -7.50
C VAL A 287 -2.15 -1.97 -8.72
N ASN A 288 -1.19 -2.85 -8.96
CA ASN A 288 -0.45 -2.88 -10.22
C ASN A 288 -1.28 -3.57 -11.30
#